data_AF-A0A9D2NVK8-F1
#
_entry.id   AF-A0A9D2NVK8-F1
#
_cell.length_a   1.000
_cell.length_b   1.000
_cell.length_c   1.000
_cell.angle_alpha   90.00
_cell.angle_beta   90.00
_cell.angle_gamma   90.00
#
_symmetry.space_group_name_H-M   'P 1'
#
loop_
_entity.id
_entity.type
_entity.pdbx_description
1 polymer ?
#
loop_
_entity_poly.entity_id
_entity_poly.type
_entity_poly.pdbx_seq_one_letter_code
_entity_poly.pdbx_strand_id
1 'polypeptide(L)'
;MLSGVVGWVAEGDVQVVDLSSAASVSHYKVSNGRLIHYISQNMNLSSALSSLDNGPAPAFLEQGVTYYSYDGHYFYSDYMTMLQDYQNGSRGNSVNPDAPYYNYFQYLPFRSRTGYSADSLNSIINGKVSASSKLRDTGSVMVKYQDAYGVNALLMAGVAANESAWGTSSICMNKNNLFGLNAVDSSPGTSADTYASVEECIRQFAAGYMSGKYLNPNEWRYFGGFLGNKASGINVKYASDPYWGEKAANIAWTLDRLGGSTDSQVYTLGVKGTDAADYTSVNVRSAGNTSSKILYRTGTQPAYSVLILDAEPAAGFYRIQSDAVLSQDRQSISSGREYDFDAMYAYISADYVSVVNTGSASGTTPDVTPEEPDTTPDVTPEEPDTTPDVTPEEPDTTPDVTPEEPDTTPDVTPENNGEDSSMTGAASEEQGNTDMEAADGEKTLVVKNTTPQTAVAGTAVQIKKPAPKTGDVNAAAAWIVLLAVSGTLTASVVYRKRKSC
;
A
#
# COMPACT_ATOMS: atom_id res chain seq x y z
N MET A 1 13.67 11.41 11.77
CA MET A 1 13.36 10.30 10.83
C MET A 1 11.90 9.91 10.96
N LEU A 2 11.26 9.54 9.85
CA LEU A 2 9.89 9.00 9.80
C LEU A 2 9.77 8.03 8.63
N SER A 3 9.38 6.77 8.87
CA SER A 3 9.07 5.80 7.81
C SER A 3 10.14 5.77 6.70
N GLY A 4 11.39 5.60 7.14
CA GLY A 4 12.59 5.52 6.28
C GLY A 4 13.19 6.86 5.85
N VAL A 5 12.47 7.98 5.92
CA VAL A 5 12.99 9.28 5.47
C VAL A 5 13.60 10.11 6.60
N VAL A 6 14.74 10.74 6.32
CA VAL A 6 15.38 11.75 7.18
C VAL A 6 15.21 13.11 6.51
N GLY A 7 14.78 14.11 7.29
CA GLY A 7 14.54 15.45 6.79
C GLY A 7 14.30 16.45 7.92
N TRP A 8 14.13 17.72 7.52
CA TRP A 8 13.85 18.83 8.42
C TRP A 8 12.35 19.09 8.52
N VAL A 9 11.90 19.55 9.69
CA VAL A 9 10.51 19.96 9.96
C VAL A 9 10.50 21.32 10.64
N ALA A 10 9.42 22.07 10.44
CA ALA A 10 9.23 23.33 11.16
C ALA A 10 8.96 23.04 12.64
N GLU A 11 9.61 23.77 13.55
CA GLU A 11 9.46 23.58 14.99
C GLU A 11 7.99 23.71 15.45
N GLY A 12 7.25 24.68 14.89
CA GLY A 12 5.85 24.92 15.25
C GLY A 12 4.86 23.85 14.77
N ASP A 13 5.29 22.93 13.92
CA ASP A 13 4.49 21.82 13.43
C ASP A 13 4.61 20.58 14.32
N VAL A 14 5.47 20.64 15.33
CA VAL A 14 5.83 19.46 16.11
C VAL A 14 5.95 19.74 17.62
N GLN A 15 5.86 18.67 18.42
CA GLN A 15 6.00 18.68 19.87
C GLN A 15 7.18 17.83 20.28
N VAL A 16 8.13 18.40 20.98
CA VAL A 16 9.28 17.68 21.56
C VAL A 16 8.80 16.92 22.82
N VAL A 17 9.07 15.62 22.88
CA VAL A 17 8.75 14.73 24.01
C VAL A 17 10.04 14.09 24.50
N ASP A 18 10.34 14.27 25.79
CA ASP A 18 11.47 13.61 26.45
C ASP A 18 11.20 12.12 26.52
N LEU A 19 12.19 11.30 26.11
CA LEU A 19 12.04 9.85 26.05
C LEU A 19 11.65 9.25 27.40
N SER A 20 12.20 9.77 28.51
CA SER A 20 11.86 9.31 29.88
C SER A 20 10.43 9.62 30.29
N SER A 21 9.75 10.53 29.59
CA SER A 21 8.35 10.92 29.82
C SER A 21 7.38 10.28 28.81
N ALA A 22 7.89 9.60 27.78
CA ALA A 22 7.06 8.99 26.75
C ALA A 22 6.24 7.84 27.32
N ALA A 23 4.91 7.93 27.20
CA ALA A 23 3.98 6.85 27.55
C ALA A 23 3.93 5.74 26.49
N SER A 24 4.28 6.05 25.23
CA SER A 24 4.44 5.07 24.16
C SER A 24 5.45 5.52 23.11
N VAL A 25 6.08 4.54 22.46
CA VAL A 25 6.89 4.72 21.24
C VAL A 25 6.52 3.64 20.24
N SER A 26 6.66 3.93 18.94
CA SER A 26 6.49 2.91 17.91
C SER A 26 7.54 1.83 18.08
N HIS A 27 7.11 0.58 17.95
CA HIS A 27 7.97 -0.59 18.16
C HIS A 27 7.39 -1.81 17.43
N TYR A 28 8.18 -2.86 17.31
CA TYR A 28 7.82 -4.13 16.71
C TYR A 28 7.88 -5.24 17.74
N LYS A 29 7.02 -6.24 17.60
CA LYS A 29 7.14 -7.52 18.32
C LYS A 29 6.81 -8.67 17.41
N VAL A 30 7.47 -9.81 17.66
CA VAL A 30 7.03 -11.09 17.10
C VAL A 30 5.90 -11.64 17.99
N SER A 31 4.75 -11.91 17.37
CA SER A 31 3.57 -12.50 18.00
C SER A 31 3.02 -13.64 17.15
N ASN A 32 3.03 -14.87 17.67
CA ASN A 32 2.55 -16.06 16.97
C ASN A 32 3.21 -16.24 15.59
N GLY A 33 4.53 -16.03 15.54
CA GLY A 33 5.31 -16.13 14.30
C GLY A 33 5.07 -15.00 13.29
N ARG A 34 4.34 -13.94 13.66
CA ARG A 34 4.07 -12.76 12.84
C ARG A 34 4.83 -11.54 13.36
N LEU A 35 5.37 -10.71 12.48
CA LEU A 35 5.97 -9.43 12.85
C LEU A 35 4.88 -8.36 12.94
N ILE A 36 4.61 -7.86 14.14
CA ILE A 36 3.59 -6.85 14.39
C ILE A 36 4.27 -5.51 14.65
N HIS A 37 3.93 -4.49 13.86
CA HIS A 37 4.33 -3.10 14.10
C HIS A 37 3.27 -2.39 14.93
N TYR A 38 3.64 -1.96 16.14
CA TYR A 38 2.83 -1.09 16.99
C TYR A 38 3.22 0.36 16.75
N ILE A 39 2.29 1.16 16.23
CA ILE A 39 2.52 2.54 15.82
C ILE A 39 1.98 3.48 16.90
N SER A 40 2.88 4.24 17.54
CA SER A 40 2.46 5.33 18.41
C SER A 40 2.03 6.52 17.58
N GLN A 41 0.76 6.91 17.73
CA GLN A 41 0.28 8.17 17.18
C GLN A 41 0.60 9.32 18.13
N ASN A 42 0.43 9.12 19.44
CA ASN A 42 0.73 10.14 20.45
C ASN A 42 1.60 9.55 21.56
N MET A 43 2.85 10.02 21.65
CA MET A 43 3.80 9.54 22.67
C MET A 43 3.39 9.86 24.11
N ASN A 44 2.45 10.79 24.34
CA ASN A 44 1.95 11.10 25.67
C ASN A 44 0.85 10.14 26.15
N LEU A 45 0.37 9.25 25.28
CA LEU A 45 -0.76 8.35 25.56
C LEU A 45 -0.40 6.91 25.16
N SER A 46 -0.43 5.98 26.12
CA SER A 46 -0.23 4.55 25.85
C SER A 46 -1.38 3.92 25.05
N SER A 47 -2.59 4.47 25.16
CA SER A 47 -3.80 4.03 24.45
C SER A 47 -3.83 4.40 22.96
N ALA A 48 -2.85 5.16 22.46
CA ALA A 48 -2.80 5.64 21.07
C ALA A 48 -2.01 4.71 20.12
N LEU A 49 -1.76 3.45 20.52
CA LEU A 49 -1.09 2.46 19.68
C LEU A 49 -2.09 1.82 18.72
N SER A 50 -1.82 1.91 17.42
CA SER A 50 -2.40 1.02 16.41
C SER A 50 -1.42 -0.10 16.07
N SER A 51 -1.88 -1.17 15.42
CA SER A 51 -1.01 -2.29 15.02
C SER A 51 -1.18 -2.69 13.57
N LEU A 52 -0.08 -3.02 12.90
CA LEU A 52 -0.05 -3.60 11.56
C LEU A 52 0.67 -4.94 11.57
N ASP A 53 0.12 -5.91 10.85
CA ASP A 53 0.74 -7.22 10.67
C ASP A 53 1.57 -7.23 9.38
N ASN A 54 2.89 -7.34 9.51
CA ASN A 54 3.86 -7.22 8.42
C ASN A 54 4.28 -8.55 7.80
N GLY A 55 3.59 -9.64 8.12
CA GLY A 55 3.93 -10.94 7.56
C GLY A 55 4.54 -11.90 8.58
N PRO A 56 5.03 -13.05 8.10
CA PRO A 56 5.87 -13.94 8.88
C PRO A 56 7.05 -13.17 9.48
N ALA A 57 7.36 -13.43 10.74
CA ALA A 57 8.50 -12.82 11.40
C ALA A 57 9.81 -13.35 10.81
N PRO A 58 10.81 -12.48 10.57
CA PRO A 58 12.14 -12.94 10.18
C PRO A 58 12.79 -13.72 11.34
N ALA A 59 13.59 -14.73 11.01
CA ALA A 59 14.15 -15.68 11.98
C ALA A 59 15.09 -15.04 13.02
N PHE A 60 15.64 -13.86 12.74
CA PHE A 60 16.52 -13.14 13.65
C PHE A 60 15.78 -12.35 14.74
N LEU A 61 14.44 -12.29 14.70
CA LEU A 61 13.63 -11.64 15.74
C LEU A 61 12.98 -12.68 16.67
N GLU A 62 13.10 -12.45 17.97
CA GLU A 62 12.60 -13.36 19.00
C GLU A 62 11.15 -13.05 19.40
N GLN A 63 10.39 -14.10 19.71
CA GLN A 63 9.00 -14.02 20.19
C GLN A 63 8.90 -13.18 21.48
N GLY A 64 8.01 -12.19 21.48
CA GLY A 64 7.71 -11.37 22.67
C GLY A 64 8.70 -10.24 22.97
N VAL A 65 9.89 -10.23 22.34
CA VAL A 65 10.89 -9.15 22.48
C VAL A 65 10.41 -7.89 21.76
N THR A 66 10.65 -6.73 22.39
CA THR A 66 10.38 -5.41 21.79
C THR A 66 11.58 -4.99 20.95
N TYR A 67 11.32 -4.61 19.70
CA TYR A 67 12.32 -4.05 18.80
C TYR A 67 11.91 -2.65 18.33
N TYR A 68 12.87 -1.78 18.05
CA TYR A 68 12.65 -0.43 17.57
C TYR A 68 13.20 -0.28 16.15
N SER A 69 12.46 0.43 15.30
CA SER A 69 12.87 0.78 13.94
C SER A 69 11.99 1.91 13.42
N TYR A 70 12.59 2.96 12.81
CA TYR A 70 11.83 4.01 12.11
C TYR A 70 11.98 3.94 10.59
N ASP A 71 12.78 3.01 10.08
CA ASP A 71 12.87 2.66 8.66
C ASP A 71 12.09 1.39 8.30
N GLY A 72 11.83 0.52 9.28
CA GLY A 72 11.16 -0.76 9.09
C GLY A 72 12.08 -1.83 8.48
N HIS A 73 13.39 -1.59 8.44
CA HIS A 73 14.40 -2.44 7.82
C HIS A 73 15.43 -2.97 8.80
N TYR A 74 15.93 -2.09 9.67
CA TYR A 74 16.92 -2.42 10.69
C TYR A 74 16.28 -2.32 12.06
N PHE A 75 16.44 -3.37 12.87
CA PHE A 75 15.79 -3.50 14.18
C PHE A 75 16.79 -3.41 15.31
N TYR A 76 16.38 -2.81 16.43
CA TYR A 76 17.22 -2.65 17.62
C TYR A 76 16.45 -3.11 18.85
N SER A 77 17.09 -3.87 19.74
CA SER A 77 16.51 -4.26 21.03
C SER A 77 16.57 -3.14 22.08
N ASP A 78 17.42 -2.13 21.85
CA ASP A 78 17.57 -0.97 22.72
C ASP A 78 17.33 0.35 21.97
N TYR A 79 16.48 1.21 22.54
CA TYR A 79 16.08 2.46 21.91
C TYR A 79 17.23 3.47 21.83
N MET A 80 18.10 3.52 22.85
CA MET A 80 19.21 4.46 22.87
C MET A 80 20.28 4.11 21.85
N THR A 81 20.53 2.82 21.65
CA THR A 81 21.42 2.28 20.62
C THR A 81 20.90 2.66 19.22
N MET A 82 19.61 2.44 18.94
CA MET A 82 18.98 2.90 17.69
C MET A 82 19.15 4.39 17.49
N LEU A 83 18.88 5.19 18.52
CA LEU A 83 19.01 6.65 18.44
C LEU A 83 20.44 7.02 18.04
N GLN A 84 21.45 6.54 18.78
CA GLN A 84 22.87 6.82 18.50
C GLN A 84 23.27 6.45 17.07
N ASP A 85 22.88 5.27 16.60
CA ASP A 85 23.14 4.81 15.23
C ASP A 85 22.52 5.76 14.20
N TYR A 86 21.25 6.14 14.38
CA TYR A 86 20.59 7.11 13.52
C TYR A 86 21.24 8.49 13.57
N GLN A 87 21.76 8.94 14.72
CA GLN A 87 22.49 10.22 14.80
C GLN A 87 23.81 10.19 14.03
N ASN A 88 24.45 9.02 14.01
CA ASN A 88 25.73 8.80 13.33
C ASN A 88 25.56 8.37 11.86
N GLY A 89 24.33 8.25 11.36
CA GLY A 89 24.08 7.75 10.01
C GLY A 89 24.45 6.27 9.82
N SER A 90 24.64 5.52 10.90
CA SER A 90 25.02 4.10 10.92
C SER A 90 23.82 3.21 11.24
N ARG A 91 23.88 1.92 10.86
CA ARG A 91 22.96 0.82 11.25
C ARG A 91 23.68 -0.35 11.90
N GLY A 92 24.97 -0.20 12.18
CA GLY A 92 25.88 -1.29 12.55
C GLY A 92 25.58 -1.96 13.88
N ASN A 93 24.82 -1.32 14.79
CA ASN A 93 24.41 -1.89 16.07
C ASN A 93 22.97 -2.45 16.05
N SER A 94 22.34 -2.52 14.87
CA SER A 94 21.07 -3.24 14.72
C SER A 94 21.29 -4.75 14.92
N VAL A 95 20.20 -5.50 15.13
CA VAL A 95 20.25 -6.97 15.24
C VAL A 95 20.42 -7.65 13.87
N ASN A 96 20.28 -6.89 12.78
CA ASN A 96 20.36 -7.36 11.41
C ASN A 96 21.14 -6.39 10.50
N PRO A 97 22.39 -6.00 10.85
CA PRO A 97 23.11 -4.92 10.16
C PRO A 97 23.50 -5.31 8.72
N ASP A 98 23.71 -6.60 8.46
CA ASP A 98 24.11 -7.12 7.15
C ASP A 98 22.92 -7.65 6.32
N ALA A 99 21.73 -7.74 6.93
CA ALA A 99 20.55 -8.36 6.33
C ALA A 99 19.28 -7.55 6.64
N PRO A 100 19.11 -6.36 6.04
CA PRO A 100 17.93 -5.54 6.23
C PRO A 100 16.66 -6.29 5.80
N TYR A 101 15.61 -6.14 6.60
CA TYR A 101 14.30 -6.72 6.33
C TYR A 101 13.50 -5.86 5.36
N TYR A 102 12.73 -6.50 4.48
CA TYR A 102 11.75 -5.82 3.64
C TYR A 102 10.43 -6.58 3.72
N ASN A 103 9.37 -5.88 4.18
CA ASN A 103 8.01 -6.44 4.21
C ASN A 103 7.56 -6.78 2.78
N TYR A 104 7.39 -8.07 2.49
CA TYR A 104 7.26 -8.58 1.13
C TYR A 104 6.21 -7.83 0.30
N PHE A 105 4.95 -7.77 0.72
CA PHE A 105 3.91 -7.07 -0.06
C PHE A 105 4.10 -5.55 -0.09
N GLN A 106 4.81 -4.95 0.88
CA GLN A 106 5.11 -3.52 0.86
C GLN A 106 6.18 -3.18 -0.18
N TYR A 107 7.10 -4.09 -0.45
CA TYR A 107 8.20 -3.91 -1.41
C TYR A 107 8.03 -4.72 -2.70
N LEU A 108 6.95 -5.50 -2.84
CA LEU A 108 6.58 -6.17 -4.08
C LEU A 108 6.23 -5.12 -5.15
N PRO A 109 6.94 -5.08 -6.29
CA PRO A 109 6.57 -4.18 -7.38
C PRO A 109 5.16 -4.49 -7.91
N PHE A 110 4.39 -3.46 -8.23
CA PHE A 110 3.08 -3.58 -8.87
C PHE A 110 3.15 -4.24 -10.24
N ARG A 111 4.32 -4.25 -10.89
CA ARG A 111 4.59 -5.04 -12.10
C ARG A 111 4.77 -6.54 -11.85
N SER A 112 4.43 -7.04 -10.66
CA SER A 112 4.19 -8.46 -10.42
C SER A 112 2.77 -8.87 -10.84
N ARG A 113 2.51 -10.18 -10.90
CA ARG A 113 1.17 -10.76 -11.06
C ARG A 113 0.78 -11.50 -9.79
N THR A 114 -0.46 -11.34 -9.34
CA THR A 114 -1.02 -12.30 -8.39
C THR A 114 -1.24 -13.63 -9.10
N GLY A 115 -0.99 -14.74 -8.40
CA GLY A 115 -1.31 -16.09 -8.85
C GLY A 115 -2.76 -16.50 -8.63
N TYR A 116 -3.55 -15.72 -7.87
CA TYR A 116 -4.97 -16.01 -7.69
C TYR A 116 -5.77 -15.80 -8.98
N SER A 117 -6.59 -16.78 -9.35
CA SER A 117 -7.56 -16.63 -10.44
C SER A 117 -8.63 -15.58 -10.10
N ALA A 118 -9.34 -15.09 -11.11
CA ALA A 118 -10.46 -14.16 -10.96
C ALA A 118 -11.48 -14.62 -9.89
N ASP A 119 -11.90 -15.89 -9.95
CA ASP A 119 -12.87 -16.47 -9.01
C ASP A 119 -12.31 -16.66 -7.61
N SER A 120 -11.03 -17.05 -7.51
CA SER A 120 -10.34 -17.20 -6.22
C SER A 120 -10.22 -15.85 -5.53
N LEU A 121 -9.77 -14.82 -6.25
CA LEU A 121 -9.64 -13.47 -5.69
C LEU A 121 -11.00 -12.88 -5.32
N ASN A 122 -12.05 -13.11 -6.12
CA ASN A 122 -13.43 -12.79 -5.75
C ASN A 122 -13.83 -13.43 -4.43
N SER A 123 -13.63 -14.74 -4.31
CA SER A 123 -13.99 -15.51 -3.10
C SER A 123 -13.23 -15.02 -1.87
N ILE A 124 -11.94 -14.72 -2.01
CA ILE A 124 -11.07 -14.19 -0.95
C ILE A 124 -11.58 -12.84 -0.45
N ILE A 125 -11.86 -11.90 -1.37
CA ILE A 125 -12.37 -10.56 -1.01
C ILE A 125 -13.75 -10.69 -0.36
N ASN A 126 -14.63 -11.50 -0.95
CA ASN A 126 -15.98 -11.76 -0.46
C ASN A 126 -16.00 -12.35 0.95
N GLY A 127 -14.99 -13.15 1.32
CA GLY A 127 -14.82 -13.66 2.68
C GLY A 127 -14.49 -12.60 3.74
N LYS A 128 -14.18 -11.36 3.34
CA LYS A 128 -13.87 -10.24 4.25
C LYS A 128 -14.86 -9.10 4.26
N VAL A 129 -15.74 -9.02 3.28
CA VAL A 129 -16.62 -7.87 3.13
C VAL A 129 -18.08 -8.27 3.28
N SER A 130 -18.91 -7.33 3.75
CA SER A 130 -20.36 -7.51 3.78
C SER A 130 -20.95 -7.53 2.37
N ALA A 131 -22.18 -8.03 2.24
CA ALA A 131 -22.92 -8.00 0.98
C ALA A 131 -23.14 -6.58 0.41
N SER A 132 -23.13 -5.56 1.28
CA SER A 132 -23.29 -4.15 0.91
C SER A 132 -22.00 -3.45 0.47
N SER A 133 -20.84 -4.10 0.64
CA SER A 133 -19.55 -3.51 0.26
C SER A 133 -19.42 -3.41 -1.26
N LYS A 134 -18.88 -2.29 -1.75
CA LYS A 134 -18.52 -2.13 -3.16
C LYS A 134 -17.25 -2.87 -3.59
N LEU A 135 -16.54 -3.51 -2.67
CA LEU A 135 -15.45 -4.43 -3.01
C LEU A 135 -15.94 -5.84 -3.34
N ARG A 136 -17.20 -6.15 -3.04
CA ARG A 136 -17.79 -7.44 -3.37
C ARG A 136 -17.71 -7.70 -4.87
N ASP A 137 -17.27 -8.91 -5.23
CA ASP A 137 -17.15 -9.39 -6.61
C ASP A 137 -16.20 -8.55 -7.52
N THR A 138 -15.25 -7.81 -6.92
CA THR A 138 -14.30 -6.97 -7.68
C THR A 138 -12.99 -7.67 -8.07
N GLY A 139 -12.71 -8.84 -7.51
CA GLY A 139 -11.50 -9.63 -7.79
C GLY A 139 -11.34 -9.98 -9.26
N SER A 140 -12.42 -10.37 -9.95
CA SER A 140 -12.37 -10.65 -11.40
C SER A 140 -12.04 -9.41 -12.22
N VAL A 141 -12.56 -8.25 -11.84
CA VAL A 141 -12.25 -6.96 -12.48
C VAL A 141 -10.80 -6.54 -12.23
N MET A 142 -10.29 -6.79 -11.01
CA MET A 142 -8.89 -6.51 -10.68
C MET A 142 -7.94 -7.41 -11.48
N VAL A 143 -8.24 -8.71 -11.63
CA VAL A 143 -7.43 -9.61 -12.49
C VAL A 143 -7.48 -9.17 -13.96
N LYS A 144 -8.67 -8.84 -14.49
CA LYS A 144 -8.81 -8.29 -15.85
C LYS A 144 -7.88 -7.09 -16.10
N TYR A 145 -7.75 -6.18 -15.15
CA TYR A 145 -6.90 -4.99 -15.31
C TYR A 145 -5.45 -5.17 -14.86
N GLN A 146 -5.14 -6.23 -14.12
CA GLN A 146 -3.77 -6.72 -13.97
C GLN A 146 -3.22 -7.13 -15.33
N ASP A 147 -3.95 -7.97 -16.07
CA ASP A 147 -3.48 -8.49 -17.35
C ASP A 147 -3.44 -7.40 -18.43
N ALA A 148 -4.37 -6.43 -18.41
CA ALA A 148 -4.37 -5.35 -19.38
C ALA A 148 -3.30 -4.27 -19.12
N TYR A 149 -3.06 -3.91 -17.85
CA TYR A 149 -2.26 -2.72 -17.50
C TYR A 149 -1.07 -3.00 -16.60
N GLY A 150 -0.81 -4.27 -16.26
CA GLY A 150 0.37 -4.71 -15.53
C GLY A 150 0.41 -4.24 -14.09
N VAL A 151 -0.73 -4.31 -13.38
CA VAL A 151 -0.87 -3.83 -12.00
C VAL A 151 -1.34 -5.00 -11.14
N ASN A 152 -0.52 -5.45 -10.18
CA ASN A 152 -0.83 -6.62 -9.35
C ASN A 152 -2.22 -6.51 -8.68
N ALA A 153 -3.11 -7.47 -8.95
CA ALA A 153 -4.50 -7.44 -8.51
C ALA A 153 -4.68 -7.59 -6.99
N LEU A 154 -3.83 -8.38 -6.31
CA LEU A 154 -3.85 -8.49 -4.86
C LEU A 154 -3.43 -7.16 -4.20
N LEU A 155 -2.40 -6.49 -4.73
CA LEU A 155 -1.99 -5.17 -4.25
C LEU A 155 -3.07 -4.11 -4.56
N MET A 156 -3.74 -4.17 -5.72
CA MET A 156 -4.90 -3.32 -6.01
C MET A 156 -6.01 -3.52 -4.98
N ALA A 157 -6.33 -4.75 -4.62
CA ALA A 157 -7.31 -5.07 -3.59
C ALA A 157 -6.90 -4.50 -2.22
N GLY A 158 -5.62 -4.65 -1.86
CA GLY A 158 -5.05 -4.07 -0.64
C GLY A 158 -5.19 -2.55 -0.56
N VAL A 159 -4.88 -1.84 -1.64
CA VAL A 159 -5.05 -0.38 -1.71
C VAL A 159 -6.54 -0.01 -1.66
N ALA A 160 -7.39 -0.67 -2.45
CA ALA A 160 -8.81 -0.37 -2.51
C ALA A 160 -9.48 -0.52 -1.13
N ALA A 161 -9.19 -1.62 -0.42
CA ALA A 161 -9.69 -1.86 0.93
C ALA A 161 -9.17 -0.83 1.94
N ASN A 162 -7.90 -0.43 1.85
CA ASN A 162 -7.32 0.60 2.71
C ASN A 162 -7.99 1.97 2.51
N GLU A 163 -8.18 2.37 1.25
CA GLU A 163 -8.73 3.69 0.89
C GLU A 163 -10.22 3.82 1.17
N SER A 164 -10.98 2.74 0.95
CA SER A 164 -12.44 2.76 1.01
C SER A 164 -13.04 2.19 2.29
N ALA A 165 -12.24 1.89 3.31
CA ALA A 165 -12.67 1.16 4.51
C ALA A 165 -13.40 -0.14 4.11
N TRP A 166 -12.70 -1.01 3.39
CA TRP A 166 -13.25 -2.27 2.87
C TRP A 166 -14.52 -2.08 2.01
N GLY A 167 -14.55 -1.02 1.20
CA GLY A 167 -15.63 -0.73 0.25
C GLY A 167 -16.88 -0.10 0.87
N THR A 168 -16.80 0.42 2.11
CA THR A 168 -17.97 0.93 2.86
C THR A 168 -17.94 2.43 3.15
N SER A 169 -16.82 3.13 2.89
CA SER A 169 -16.73 4.58 3.11
C SER A 169 -17.78 5.35 2.32
N SER A 170 -18.25 6.48 2.86
CA SER A 170 -19.29 7.29 2.23
C SER A 170 -18.90 7.76 0.82
N ILE A 171 -17.62 8.07 0.59
CA ILE A 171 -17.12 8.44 -0.74
C ILE A 171 -17.25 7.26 -1.71
N CYS A 172 -16.80 6.07 -1.31
CA CYS A 172 -16.96 4.86 -2.11
C CYS A 172 -18.44 4.58 -2.42
N MET A 173 -19.28 4.57 -1.39
CA MET A 173 -20.72 4.26 -1.50
C MET A 173 -21.47 5.25 -2.39
N ASN A 174 -21.14 6.53 -2.34
CA ASN A 174 -21.86 7.55 -3.12
C ASN A 174 -21.24 7.82 -4.51
N LYS A 175 -19.94 7.60 -4.68
CA LYS A 175 -19.19 8.02 -5.89
C LYS A 175 -18.56 6.89 -6.70
N ASN A 176 -18.71 5.64 -6.26
CA ASN A 176 -17.99 4.48 -6.81
C ASN A 176 -16.46 4.65 -6.74
N ASN A 177 -15.94 5.48 -5.82
CA ASN A 177 -14.52 5.79 -5.74
C ASN A 177 -13.86 4.94 -4.64
N LEU A 178 -13.30 3.80 -5.05
CA LEU A 178 -12.66 2.82 -4.16
C LEU A 178 -11.28 3.26 -3.65
N PHE A 179 -10.61 4.20 -4.32
CA PHE A 179 -9.20 4.50 -4.10
C PHE A 179 -8.94 5.92 -3.59
N GLY A 180 -10.00 6.65 -3.21
CA GLY A 180 -9.90 8.02 -2.69
C GLY A 180 -9.40 9.04 -3.72
N LEU A 181 -9.54 8.77 -5.02
CA LEU A 181 -8.90 9.55 -6.08
C LEU A 181 -9.47 10.98 -6.15
N ASN A 182 -8.57 11.97 -6.17
CA ASN A 182 -8.84 13.42 -6.15
C ASN A 182 -9.62 13.96 -4.92
N ALA A 183 -9.73 13.23 -3.81
CA ALA A 183 -10.29 13.79 -2.58
C ALA A 183 -9.33 14.84 -1.96
N VAL A 184 -9.54 16.13 -2.18
CA VAL A 184 -8.66 17.20 -1.65
C VAL A 184 -9.03 17.55 -0.19
N ASP A 185 -8.04 17.80 0.68
CA ASP A 185 -8.24 18.03 2.14
C ASP A 185 -9.26 19.12 2.51
N SER A 186 -9.39 20.18 1.72
CA SER A 186 -10.31 21.29 2.02
C SER A 186 -11.78 20.93 1.72
N SER A 187 -12.06 19.92 0.91
CA SER A 187 -13.41 19.52 0.49
C SER A 187 -13.44 18.10 -0.10
N PRO A 188 -13.10 17.05 0.68
CA PRO A 188 -12.90 15.70 0.14
C PRO A 188 -14.14 15.13 -0.53
N GLY A 189 -15.34 15.41 0.02
CA GLY A 189 -16.62 15.01 -0.55
C GLY A 189 -16.95 15.67 -1.89
N THR A 190 -16.57 16.93 -2.09
CA THR A 190 -16.84 17.66 -3.34
C THR A 190 -15.80 17.36 -4.42
N SER A 191 -14.52 17.30 -4.04
CA SER A 191 -13.40 17.17 -4.98
C SER A 191 -13.11 15.73 -5.42
N ALA A 192 -13.52 14.71 -4.66
CA ALA A 192 -13.31 13.32 -5.05
C ALA A 192 -13.97 13.01 -6.40
N ASP A 193 -13.26 12.28 -7.25
CA ASP A 193 -13.81 11.82 -8.53
C ASP A 193 -15.08 11.00 -8.30
N THR A 194 -16.06 11.18 -9.17
CA THR A 194 -17.23 10.31 -9.29
C THR A 194 -17.07 9.43 -10.52
N TYR A 195 -17.21 8.12 -10.36
CA TYR A 195 -17.11 7.15 -11.45
C TYR A 195 -18.47 6.57 -11.79
N ALA A 196 -18.68 6.28 -13.07
CA ALA A 196 -19.92 5.68 -13.58
C ALA A 196 -20.20 4.29 -12.98
N SER A 197 -19.13 3.54 -12.66
CA SER A 197 -19.21 2.23 -12.03
C SER A 197 -17.95 1.96 -11.18
N VAL A 198 -18.02 0.93 -10.35
CA VAL A 198 -16.86 0.39 -9.62
C VAL A 198 -15.78 -0.10 -10.59
N GLU A 199 -16.18 -0.78 -11.67
CA GLU A 199 -15.24 -1.25 -12.70
C GLU A 199 -14.47 -0.09 -13.34
N GLU A 200 -15.15 1.00 -13.71
CA GLU A 200 -14.47 2.17 -14.29
C GLU A 200 -13.49 2.80 -13.30
N CYS A 201 -13.83 2.83 -12.00
CA CYS A 201 -12.89 3.28 -10.97
C CYS A 201 -11.63 2.40 -10.91
N ILE A 202 -11.78 1.06 -10.93
CA ILE A 202 -10.65 0.12 -10.94
C ILE A 202 -9.82 0.29 -12.22
N ARG A 203 -10.46 0.43 -13.38
CA ARG A 203 -9.77 0.68 -14.66
C ARG A 203 -8.95 1.96 -14.61
N GLN A 204 -9.51 3.06 -14.10
CA GLN A 204 -8.82 4.34 -13.98
C GLN A 204 -7.67 4.28 -12.98
N PHE A 205 -7.85 3.54 -11.87
CA PHE A 205 -6.75 3.27 -10.95
C PHE A 205 -5.60 2.54 -11.65
N ALA A 206 -5.87 1.41 -12.31
CA ALA A 206 -4.85 0.59 -12.97
C ALA A 206 -4.18 1.32 -14.14
N ALA A 207 -4.96 1.80 -15.12
CA ALA A 207 -4.43 2.43 -16.32
C ALA A 207 -3.96 3.87 -16.06
N GLY A 208 -4.83 4.68 -15.46
CA GLY A 208 -4.66 6.13 -15.37
C GLY A 208 -3.76 6.58 -14.24
N TYR A 209 -3.81 5.93 -13.07
CA TYR A 209 -3.01 6.30 -11.91
C TYR A 209 -1.76 5.44 -11.78
N MET A 210 -1.86 4.11 -11.84
CA MET A 210 -0.70 3.24 -11.70
C MET A 210 0.15 3.27 -12.97
N SER A 211 -0.28 2.60 -14.05
CA SER A 211 0.54 2.45 -15.26
C SER A 211 0.93 3.80 -15.88
N GLY A 212 -0.02 4.75 -15.97
CA GLY A 212 0.21 6.06 -16.57
C GLY A 212 0.98 7.06 -15.71
N LYS A 213 1.05 6.89 -14.38
CA LYS A 213 1.70 7.86 -13.48
C LYS A 213 2.67 7.19 -12.51
N TYR A 214 2.18 6.50 -11.48
CA TYR A 214 3.03 6.02 -10.39
C TYR A 214 4.03 4.94 -10.79
N LEU A 215 3.80 4.24 -11.90
CA LEU A 215 4.72 3.25 -12.49
C LEU A 215 5.45 3.80 -13.73
N ASN A 216 5.29 5.09 -14.06
CA ASN A 216 5.87 5.72 -15.24
C ASN A 216 7.07 6.61 -14.85
N PRO A 217 8.31 6.25 -15.19
CA PRO A 217 9.50 7.04 -14.85
C PRO A 217 9.55 8.46 -15.42
N ASN A 218 8.72 8.78 -16.42
CA ASN A 218 8.62 10.14 -16.97
C ASN A 218 7.68 11.05 -16.17
N GLU A 219 6.95 10.52 -15.20
CA GLU A 219 6.01 11.28 -14.39
C GLU A 219 6.62 11.71 -13.06
N TRP A 220 6.33 12.94 -12.63
CA TRP A 220 6.90 13.52 -11.40
C TRP A 220 6.50 12.79 -10.12
N ARG A 221 5.49 11.91 -10.18
CA ARG A 221 5.00 11.10 -9.05
C ARG A 221 5.80 9.81 -8.86
N TYR A 222 6.72 9.50 -9.77
CA TYR A 222 7.47 8.27 -9.77
C TYR A 222 8.63 8.29 -8.76
N PHE A 223 8.58 7.36 -7.80
CA PHE A 223 9.60 7.13 -6.78
C PHE A 223 9.89 5.62 -6.63
N GLY A 224 9.54 4.82 -7.64
CA GLY A 224 9.58 3.35 -7.65
C GLY A 224 8.18 2.72 -7.67
N GLY A 225 8.03 1.65 -8.45
CA GLY A 225 6.74 1.00 -8.73
C GLY A 225 6.21 0.02 -7.67
N PHE A 226 6.40 0.29 -6.38
CA PHE A 226 5.97 -0.55 -5.24
C PHE A 226 5.31 0.30 -4.16
N LEU A 227 4.58 -0.29 -3.20
CA LEU A 227 3.86 0.46 -2.16
C LEU A 227 4.81 1.38 -1.35
N GLY A 228 5.87 0.79 -0.80
CA GLY A 228 6.98 1.49 -0.17
C GLY A 228 6.63 2.26 1.11
N ASN A 229 7.46 3.26 1.41
CA ASN A 229 7.42 4.08 2.61
C ASN A 229 7.66 5.57 2.25
N LYS A 230 8.09 6.41 3.20
CA LYS A 230 8.37 7.82 2.88
C LYS A 230 9.73 8.05 2.23
N ALA A 231 10.61 7.07 2.19
CA ALA A 231 11.89 7.15 1.49
C ALA A 231 11.76 6.80 -0.01
N SER A 232 10.93 5.82 -0.36
CA SER A 232 10.76 5.32 -1.73
C SER A 232 9.41 4.64 -1.96
N GLY A 233 9.04 4.46 -3.23
CA GLY A 233 7.78 3.87 -3.66
C GLY A 233 6.63 4.88 -3.75
N ILE A 234 5.44 4.35 -4.01
CA ILE A 234 4.21 5.10 -4.28
C ILE A 234 3.81 5.98 -3.10
N ASN A 235 4.04 5.51 -1.87
CA ASN A 235 3.70 6.24 -0.64
C ASN A 235 4.35 7.63 -0.56
N VAL A 236 5.51 7.86 -1.20
CA VAL A 236 6.17 9.18 -1.21
C VAL A 236 5.25 10.29 -1.72
N LYS A 237 4.43 10.01 -2.76
CA LYS A 237 3.55 10.99 -3.40
C LYS A 237 2.07 10.68 -3.34
N TYR A 238 1.68 9.48 -2.91
CA TYR A 238 0.27 9.06 -2.88
C TYR A 238 -0.48 9.56 -1.65
N ALA A 239 0.06 9.30 -0.46
CA ALA A 239 -0.62 9.57 0.81
C ALA A 239 0.19 10.55 1.67
N SER A 240 -0.45 11.20 2.64
CA SER A 240 0.28 11.93 3.71
C SER A 240 0.67 10.99 4.86
N ASP A 241 -0.11 9.93 5.07
CA ASP A 241 0.14 8.90 6.07
C ASP A 241 1.49 8.20 5.82
N PRO A 242 2.43 8.26 6.77
CA PRO A 242 3.73 7.59 6.64
C PRO A 242 3.65 6.07 6.49
N TYR A 243 2.58 5.45 6.97
CA TYR A 243 2.41 4.00 7.00
C TYR A 243 1.36 3.51 5.99
N TRP A 244 0.97 4.35 5.02
CA TRP A 244 0.01 3.99 3.98
C TRP A 244 0.39 2.69 3.24
N GLY A 245 1.65 2.58 2.80
CA GLY A 245 2.13 1.40 2.08
C GLY A 245 2.12 0.14 2.95
N GLU A 246 2.45 0.28 4.24
CA GLU A 246 2.43 -0.80 5.22
C GLU A 246 0.99 -1.25 5.54
N LYS A 247 0.03 -0.31 5.61
CA LYS A 247 -1.40 -0.62 5.78
C LYS A 247 -1.97 -1.41 4.59
N ALA A 248 -1.68 -0.96 3.36
CA ALA A 248 -2.10 -1.69 2.16
C ALA A 248 -1.45 -3.10 2.10
N ALA A 249 -0.17 -3.21 2.49
CA ALA A 249 0.53 -4.50 2.56
C ALA A 249 -0.03 -5.43 3.65
N ASN A 250 -0.41 -4.92 4.82
CA ASN A 250 -1.10 -5.69 5.87
C ASN A 250 -2.43 -6.26 5.35
N ILE A 251 -3.18 -5.49 4.57
CA ILE A 251 -4.39 -6.02 3.93
C ILE A 251 -4.04 -7.10 2.91
N ALA A 252 -3.02 -6.90 2.07
CA ALA A 252 -2.57 -7.94 1.13
C ALA A 252 -2.15 -9.24 1.86
N TRP A 253 -1.43 -9.14 2.98
CA TRP A 253 -1.14 -10.29 3.86
C TRP A 253 -2.39 -10.97 4.40
N THR A 254 -3.40 -10.18 4.77
CA THR A 254 -4.67 -10.71 5.26
C THR A 254 -5.40 -11.48 4.16
N LEU A 255 -5.49 -10.91 2.95
CA LEU A 255 -6.14 -11.54 1.81
C LEU A 255 -5.39 -12.80 1.37
N ASP A 256 -4.06 -12.74 1.24
CA ASP A 256 -3.23 -13.89 0.87
C ASP A 256 -3.41 -15.03 1.87
N ARG A 257 -3.44 -14.75 3.19
CA ARG A 257 -3.67 -15.78 4.20
C ARG A 257 -5.02 -16.48 4.04
N LEU A 258 -6.07 -15.77 3.64
CA LEU A 258 -7.38 -16.39 3.37
C LEU A 258 -7.38 -17.22 2.09
N GLY A 259 -6.56 -16.83 1.12
CA GLY A 259 -6.35 -17.57 -0.11
C GLY A 259 -5.44 -18.79 0.02
N GLY A 260 -4.90 -19.05 1.22
CA GLY A 260 -4.00 -20.18 1.46
C GLY A 260 -2.51 -19.84 1.40
N SER A 261 -2.16 -18.55 1.38
CA SER A 261 -0.78 -18.02 1.39
C SER A 261 0.05 -18.44 0.16
N THR A 262 -0.56 -18.43 -1.02
CA THR A 262 0.09 -18.88 -2.27
C THR A 262 0.77 -17.75 -3.04
N ASP A 263 0.56 -16.49 -2.67
CA ASP A 263 1.06 -15.32 -3.41
C ASP A 263 2.20 -14.58 -2.70
N SER A 264 2.46 -14.93 -1.43
CA SER A 264 3.60 -14.39 -0.68
C SER A 264 4.91 -15.10 -1.03
N GLN A 265 6.01 -14.34 -1.04
CA GLN A 265 7.38 -14.81 -1.27
C GLN A 265 7.62 -15.55 -2.61
N VAL A 266 6.70 -15.45 -3.57
CA VAL A 266 6.85 -16.12 -4.88
C VAL A 266 7.87 -15.44 -5.81
N TYR A 267 8.06 -14.12 -5.70
CA TYR A 267 8.97 -13.35 -6.56
C TYR A 267 10.33 -13.09 -5.92
N THR A 268 11.39 -13.15 -6.72
CA THR A 268 12.72 -12.66 -6.29
C THR A 268 12.74 -11.14 -6.30
N LEU A 269 12.97 -10.54 -5.13
CA LEU A 269 13.04 -9.10 -4.95
C LEU A 269 14.48 -8.65 -4.77
N GLY A 270 14.89 -7.70 -5.61
CA GLY A 270 16.13 -6.95 -5.46
C GLY A 270 15.85 -5.56 -4.92
N VAL A 271 16.73 -5.04 -4.07
CA VAL A 271 16.65 -3.67 -3.56
C VAL A 271 17.93 -2.91 -3.86
N LYS A 272 17.78 -1.71 -4.43
CA LYS A 272 18.86 -0.75 -4.65
C LYS A 272 19.02 0.18 -3.46
N GLY A 273 20.23 0.19 -2.91
CA GLY A 273 20.63 1.09 -1.83
C GLY A 273 19.94 0.74 -0.52
N THR A 274 20.39 -0.33 0.12
CA THR A 274 19.89 -0.79 1.42
C THR A 274 20.21 0.16 2.57
N ASP A 275 21.16 1.07 2.36
CA ASP A 275 21.47 2.15 3.29
C ASP A 275 20.54 3.34 3.05
N ALA A 276 19.94 3.88 4.12
CA ALA A 276 19.05 5.03 4.04
C ALA A 276 19.74 6.32 3.54
N ALA A 277 21.07 6.34 3.50
CA ALA A 277 21.90 7.42 2.97
C ALA A 277 22.42 7.15 1.54
N ASP A 278 22.05 6.03 0.91
CA ASP A 278 22.40 5.77 -0.48
C ASP A 278 21.48 6.53 -1.45
N TYR A 279 22.01 7.66 -1.91
CA TYR A 279 21.35 8.52 -2.90
C TYR A 279 21.75 8.19 -4.35
N THR A 280 22.36 7.03 -4.60
CA THR A 280 22.81 6.64 -5.93
C THR A 280 21.64 6.39 -6.87
N SER A 281 21.70 7.02 -8.05
CA SER A 281 20.77 6.81 -9.15
C SER A 281 21.35 5.86 -10.17
N VAL A 282 20.66 4.75 -10.40
CA VAL A 282 21.14 3.65 -11.24
C VAL A 282 20.40 3.66 -12.58
N ASN A 283 21.14 3.42 -13.66
CA ASN A 283 20.57 3.33 -15.00
C ASN A 283 19.86 2.00 -15.20
N VAL A 284 18.60 2.05 -15.65
CA VAL A 284 17.86 0.90 -16.15
C VAL A 284 17.93 0.91 -17.68
N ARG A 285 18.31 -0.24 -18.26
CA ARG A 285 18.81 -0.33 -19.62
C ARG A 285 18.04 -1.32 -20.48
N SER A 286 18.11 -1.15 -21.79
CA SER A 286 17.47 -2.04 -22.77
C SER A 286 18.17 -3.39 -22.96
N ALA A 287 19.45 -3.50 -22.57
CA ALA A 287 20.23 -4.74 -22.57
C ALA A 287 21.21 -4.77 -21.39
N GLY A 288 21.70 -5.97 -21.04
CA GLY A 288 22.66 -6.21 -19.95
C GLY A 288 24.09 -5.78 -20.28
N ASN A 289 24.29 -4.52 -20.70
CA ASN A 289 25.61 -3.93 -20.90
C ASN A 289 25.57 -2.40 -20.80
N THR A 290 26.72 -1.77 -20.57
CA THR A 290 26.82 -0.31 -20.34
C THR A 290 26.67 0.54 -21.61
N SER A 291 26.84 -0.04 -22.80
CA SER A 291 26.67 0.64 -24.09
C SER A 291 25.23 0.72 -24.58
N SER A 292 24.32 -0.09 -24.03
CA SER A 292 22.93 -0.11 -24.47
C SER A 292 22.19 1.15 -24.04
N LYS A 293 21.04 1.39 -24.68
CA LYS A 293 20.17 2.51 -24.37
C LYS A 293 19.77 2.49 -22.88
N ILE A 294 19.85 3.67 -22.25
CA ILE A 294 19.25 3.91 -20.94
C ILE A 294 17.77 4.22 -21.18
N LEU A 295 16.91 3.39 -20.61
CA LEU A 295 15.45 3.55 -20.68
C LEU A 295 14.98 4.57 -19.65
N TYR A 296 15.43 4.41 -18.41
CA TYR A 296 15.16 5.33 -17.30
C TYR A 296 16.19 5.15 -16.18
N ARG A 297 15.96 5.84 -15.06
CA ARG A 297 16.79 5.76 -13.86
C ARG A 297 15.91 5.54 -12.63
N THR A 298 16.46 4.86 -11.64
CA THR A 298 15.78 4.59 -10.35
C THR A 298 15.55 5.84 -9.51
N GLY A 299 16.18 6.97 -9.85
CA GLY A 299 16.24 8.15 -9.00
C GLY A 299 17.18 7.96 -7.81
N THR A 300 17.27 8.97 -6.96
CA THR A 300 18.17 9.00 -5.79
C THR A 300 17.54 8.42 -4.53
N GLN A 301 16.38 7.76 -4.64
CA GLN A 301 15.69 7.19 -3.49
C GLN A 301 16.43 5.94 -3.01
N PRO A 302 16.67 5.75 -1.70
CA PRO A 302 17.17 4.48 -1.18
C PRO A 302 16.06 3.42 -1.24
N ALA A 303 16.41 2.17 -0.95
CA ALA A 303 15.46 1.07 -0.85
C ALA A 303 14.52 0.94 -2.08
N TYR A 304 15.02 1.19 -3.28
CA TYR A 304 14.23 1.04 -4.50
C TYR A 304 14.12 -0.44 -4.84
N SER A 305 12.90 -0.99 -4.87
CA SER A 305 12.64 -2.40 -5.16
C SER A 305 12.51 -2.68 -6.66
N VAL A 306 13.10 -3.78 -7.11
CA VAL A 306 12.96 -4.37 -8.46
C VAL A 306 12.53 -5.83 -8.36
N LEU A 307 11.79 -6.29 -9.37
CA LEU A 307 11.45 -7.69 -9.54
C LEU A 307 12.50 -8.33 -10.46
N ILE A 308 13.31 -9.23 -9.92
CA ILE A 308 14.37 -9.93 -10.66
C ILE A 308 13.75 -11.15 -11.36
N LEU A 309 13.98 -11.26 -12.67
CA LEU A 309 13.39 -12.30 -13.52
C LEU A 309 14.29 -13.54 -13.68
N ASP A 310 15.62 -13.34 -13.58
CA ASP A 310 16.60 -14.41 -13.74
C ASP A 310 17.27 -14.70 -12.41
N ALA A 311 17.52 -15.98 -12.09
CA ALA A 311 18.07 -16.38 -10.80
C ALA A 311 19.43 -15.73 -10.49
N GLU A 312 20.27 -15.53 -11.50
CA GLU A 312 21.61 -14.97 -11.38
C GLU A 312 21.86 -13.88 -12.43
N PRO A 313 22.70 -12.88 -12.14
CA PRO A 313 22.99 -11.82 -13.10
C PRO A 313 23.86 -12.34 -14.25
N ALA A 314 23.53 -11.94 -15.47
CA ALA A 314 24.32 -12.22 -16.67
C ALA A 314 25.18 -11.01 -17.02
N ALA A 315 26.48 -11.22 -17.20
CA ALA A 315 27.46 -10.17 -17.51
C ALA A 315 27.40 -8.95 -16.56
N GLY A 316 27.11 -9.18 -15.27
CA GLY A 316 27.02 -8.13 -14.25
C GLY A 316 25.69 -7.36 -14.23
N PHE A 317 24.65 -7.85 -14.92
CA PHE A 317 23.31 -7.25 -14.92
C PHE A 317 22.23 -8.25 -14.56
N TYR A 318 21.29 -7.83 -13.73
CA TYR A 318 20.02 -8.53 -13.55
C TYR A 318 19.06 -8.14 -14.67
N ARG A 319 18.36 -9.13 -15.24
CA ARG A 319 17.13 -8.90 -15.99
C ARG A 319 16.00 -8.69 -14.99
N ILE A 320 15.28 -7.59 -15.14
CA ILE A 320 14.22 -7.17 -14.22
C ILE A 320 12.93 -6.90 -14.99
N GLN A 321 11.79 -7.04 -14.32
CA GLN A 321 10.54 -6.53 -14.84
C GLN A 321 10.61 -4.99 -14.90
N SER A 322 10.27 -4.38 -16.03
CA SER A 322 10.36 -2.93 -16.17
C SER A 322 9.17 -2.24 -15.52
N ASP A 323 9.39 -1.26 -14.64
CA ASP A 323 8.30 -0.39 -14.15
C ASP A 323 7.57 0.31 -15.31
N ALA A 324 8.35 0.85 -16.26
CA ALA A 324 7.83 1.55 -17.42
C ALA A 324 7.16 0.62 -18.43
N VAL A 325 6.09 1.11 -19.06
CA VAL A 325 5.61 0.59 -20.34
C VAL A 325 6.65 0.91 -21.41
N LEU A 326 7.13 -0.09 -22.14
CA LEU A 326 8.19 0.08 -23.15
C LEU A 326 7.63 0.04 -24.58
N SER A 327 8.35 0.64 -25.52
CA SER A 327 8.13 0.40 -26.95
C SER A 327 8.41 -1.07 -27.29
N GLN A 328 7.81 -1.58 -28.38
CA GLN A 328 7.92 -2.99 -28.78
C GLN A 328 9.38 -3.45 -28.98
N ASP A 329 10.26 -2.56 -29.43
CA ASP A 329 11.70 -2.80 -29.60
C ASP A 329 12.53 -2.59 -28.31
N ARG A 330 11.88 -2.24 -27.20
CA ARG A 330 12.46 -1.85 -25.92
C ARG A 330 13.56 -0.80 -26.03
N GLN A 331 13.43 0.17 -26.94
CA GLN A 331 14.39 1.29 -27.07
C GLN A 331 13.89 2.60 -26.44
N SER A 332 12.64 2.66 -25.96
CA SER A 332 12.07 3.84 -25.33
C SER A 332 10.92 3.49 -24.38
N ILE A 333 10.52 4.45 -23.55
CA ILE A 333 9.26 4.40 -22.79
C ILE A 333 8.12 4.73 -23.75
N SER A 334 7.08 3.91 -23.76
CA SER A 334 5.86 4.12 -24.55
C SER A 334 4.97 5.21 -23.92
N SER A 335 4.20 5.90 -24.75
CA SER A 335 3.11 6.77 -24.27
C SER A 335 1.83 6.00 -23.93
N GLY A 336 1.76 4.72 -24.28
CA GLY A 336 0.65 3.81 -23.95
C GLY A 336 0.62 3.42 -22.47
N ARG A 337 -0.42 2.68 -22.08
CA ARG A 337 -0.63 2.26 -20.68
C ARG A 337 -0.75 0.74 -20.52
N GLU A 338 -1.05 0.06 -21.62
CA GLU A 338 -1.12 -1.38 -21.76
C GLU A 338 0.23 -1.98 -21.44
N TYR A 339 0.24 -3.09 -20.72
CA TYR A 339 1.48 -3.70 -20.23
C TYR A 339 1.53 -5.16 -20.62
N ASP A 340 2.65 -5.56 -21.23
CA ASP A 340 2.92 -6.94 -21.62
C ASP A 340 4.05 -7.46 -20.72
N PHE A 341 3.72 -8.37 -19.81
CA PHE A 341 4.67 -8.90 -18.83
C PHE A 341 5.86 -9.60 -19.48
N ASP A 342 5.65 -10.30 -20.59
CA ASP A 342 6.69 -11.07 -21.28
C ASP A 342 7.61 -10.16 -22.10
N ALA A 343 7.03 -9.12 -22.72
CA ALA A 343 7.79 -8.20 -23.56
C ALA A 343 8.49 -7.08 -22.78
N MET A 344 7.95 -6.66 -21.62
CA MET A 344 8.38 -5.44 -20.91
C MET A 344 9.34 -5.71 -19.74
N TYR A 345 10.53 -6.18 -20.07
CA TYR A 345 11.65 -6.30 -19.14
C TYR A 345 12.78 -5.31 -19.48
N ALA A 346 13.67 -5.09 -18.52
CA ALA A 346 14.85 -4.24 -18.64
C ALA A 346 16.03 -4.83 -17.87
N TYR A 347 17.15 -4.11 -17.80
CA TYR A 347 18.37 -4.55 -17.14
C TYR A 347 18.90 -3.50 -16.17
N ILE A 348 19.33 -3.95 -15.00
CA ILE A 348 19.96 -3.12 -13.97
C ILE A 348 21.29 -3.75 -13.55
N SER A 349 22.30 -2.93 -13.26
CA SER A 349 23.61 -3.44 -12.83
C SER A 349 23.50 -4.11 -11.46
N ALA A 350 24.06 -5.32 -11.35
CA ALA A 350 24.02 -6.13 -10.14
C ALA A 350 24.82 -5.49 -8.99
N ASP A 351 25.84 -4.68 -9.29
CA ASP A 351 26.68 -3.99 -8.32
C ASP A 351 25.90 -3.08 -7.35
N TYR A 352 24.67 -2.68 -7.72
CA TYR A 352 23.84 -1.78 -6.94
C TYR A 352 22.60 -2.44 -6.33
N VAL A 353 22.38 -3.73 -6.57
CA VAL A 353 21.15 -4.43 -6.18
C VAL A 353 21.48 -5.58 -5.25
N SER A 354 20.91 -5.56 -4.04
CA SER A 354 20.95 -6.67 -3.10
C SER A 354 19.68 -7.51 -3.23
N VAL A 355 19.80 -8.83 -3.34
CA VAL A 355 18.64 -9.72 -3.29
C VAL A 355 18.16 -9.81 -1.84
N VAL A 356 16.90 -9.47 -1.59
CA VAL A 356 16.31 -9.41 -0.22
C VAL A 356 15.18 -10.42 -0.02
N ASN A 357 14.66 -10.98 -1.11
CA ASN A 357 13.77 -12.13 -1.09
C ASN A 357 14.11 -13.01 -2.29
N THR A 358 14.27 -14.31 -2.08
CA THR A 358 14.39 -15.29 -3.16
C THR A 358 13.03 -15.94 -3.37
N GLY A 359 12.51 -15.84 -4.59
CA GLY A 359 11.19 -16.38 -4.93
C GLY A 359 11.13 -17.91 -4.80
N SER A 360 10.04 -18.44 -4.25
CA SER A 360 9.77 -19.88 -4.22
C SER A 360 9.49 -20.46 -5.62
N ALA A 361 9.09 -19.62 -6.58
CA ALA A 361 8.85 -19.98 -7.97
C ALA A 361 10.07 -19.67 -8.87
N SER A 362 11.26 -20.15 -8.49
CA SER A 362 12.43 -20.06 -9.37
C SER A 362 12.32 -21.11 -10.48
N GLY A 363 11.65 -20.80 -11.60
CA GLY A 363 11.76 -21.62 -12.82
C GLY A 363 10.65 -21.56 -13.87
N THR A 364 9.47 -21.02 -13.59
CA THR A 364 8.39 -20.93 -14.59
C THR A 364 7.51 -19.72 -14.32
N THR A 365 7.43 -18.81 -15.29
CA THR A 365 6.26 -17.95 -15.44
C THR A 365 5.00 -18.82 -15.28
N PRO A 366 4.03 -18.47 -14.41
CA PRO A 366 2.74 -19.14 -14.39
C PRO A 366 2.11 -18.94 -15.76
N ASP A 367 2.18 -19.97 -16.60
CA ASP A 367 1.40 -20.05 -17.82
C ASP A 367 -0.05 -20.30 -17.41
N VAL A 368 -0.76 -19.22 -17.12
CA VAL A 368 -2.22 -19.21 -17.10
C VAL A 368 -2.67 -18.73 -18.48
N THR A 369 -2.50 -19.61 -19.46
CA THR A 369 -3.34 -19.58 -20.66
C THR A 369 -4.78 -19.85 -20.20
N PRO A 370 -5.76 -18.98 -20.51
CA PRO A 370 -7.15 -19.27 -20.22
C PRO A 370 -7.57 -20.53 -20.97
N GLU A 371 -8.00 -21.57 -20.28
CA GLU A 371 -8.71 -22.67 -20.94
C GLU A 371 -10.01 -22.11 -21.53
N GLU A 372 -10.10 -22.13 -22.87
CA GLU A 372 -11.35 -21.92 -23.58
C GLU A 372 -12.38 -22.96 -23.09
N PRO A 373 -13.64 -22.58 -22.82
CA PRO A 373 -14.64 -23.52 -22.36
C PRO A 373 -14.93 -24.55 -23.47
N ASP A 374 -14.60 -25.82 -23.19
CA ASP A 374 -14.96 -26.95 -24.05
C ASP A 374 -16.48 -27.13 -24.08
N THR A 375 -17.12 -26.60 -25.11
CA THR A 375 -18.52 -26.88 -25.42
C THR A 375 -18.60 -27.91 -26.55
N THR A 376 -18.17 -29.14 -26.30
CA THR A 376 -18.63 -30.29 -27.08
C THR A 376 -18.97 -31.47 -26.17
N PRO A 377 -20.27 -31.79 -25.95
CA PRO A 377 -20.64 -33.01 -25.26
C PRO A 377 -20.42 -34.21 -26.19
N ASP A 378 -19.42 -35.02 -25.89
CA ASP A 378 -19.23 -36.33 -26.51
C ASP A 378 -20.26 -37.31 -25.91
N VAL A 379 -21.26 -37.66 -26.71
CA VAL A 379 -22.30 -38.63 -26.36
C VAL A 379 -21.95 -39.94 -27.06
N THR A 380 -21.29 -40.84 -26.35
CA THR A 380 -21.18 -42.25 -26.77
C THR A 380 -22.11 -43.09 -25.88
N PRO A 381 -23.11 -43.78 -26.45
CA PRO A 381 -24.06 -44.57 -25.67
C PRO A 381 -23.48 -45.95 -25.31
N GLU A 382 -23.45 -46.28 -24.02
CA GLU A 382 -23.21 -47.65 -23.55
C GLU A 382 -24.54 -48.44 -23.47
N GLU A 383 -24.52 -49.65 -24.02
CA GLU A 383 -25.63 -50.62 -24.00
C GLU A 383 -25.79 -51.24 -22.59
N PRO A 384 -27.01 -51.68 -22.21
CA PRO A 384 -27.31 -52.13 -20.86
C PRO A 384 -26.95 -53.60 -20.66
N ASP A 385 -26.21 -53.93 -19.61
CA ASP A 385 -26.12 -55.30 -19.09
C ASP A 385 -26.91 -55.45 -17.79
N THR A 386 -27.66 -56.53 -17.77
CA THR A 386 -28.64 -56.96 -16.79
C THR A 386 -27.99 -57.78 -15.70
N THR A 387 -28.25 -57.48 -14.42
CA THR A 387 -28.89 -58.40 -13.44
C THR A 387 -28.92 -57.79 -12.03
N PRO A 388 -29.96 -58.06 -11.23
CA PRO A 388 -30.18 -57.39 -9.94
C PRO A 388 -29.62 -58.23 -8.78
N ASP A 389 -29.00 -57.57 -7.80
CA ASP A 389 -28.89 -58.12 -6.45
C ASP A 389 -29.70 -57.25 -5.49
N VAL A 390 -30.61 -57.92 -4.78
CA VAL A 390 -31.61 -57.34 -3.90
C VAL A 390 -31.29 -57.88 -2.52
N THR A 391 -30.91 -57.02 -1.59
CA THR A 391 -31.08 -57.32 -0.16
C THR A 391 -31.51 -56.04 0.56
N PRO A 392 -32.70 -56.02 1.18
CA PRO A 392 -33.27 -54.85 1.83
C PRO A 392 -32.85 -54.76 3.31
N GLU A 393 -32.52 -53.56 3.79
CA GLU A 393 -32.64 -53.23 5.20
C GLU A 393 -33.63 -52.06 5.37
N GLU A 394 -34.51 -52.25 6.35
CA GLU A 394 -35.72 -51.48 6.61
C GLU A 394 -35.47 -50.08 7.22
N PRO A 395 -36.44 -49.15 7.10
CA PRO A 395 -36.33 -47.81 7.65
C PRO A 395 -36.75 -47.80 9.12
N ASP A 396 -35.87 -47.32 10.01
CA ASP A 396 -36.29 -46.97 11.37
C ASP A 396 -36.84 -45.54 11.42
N THR A 397 -38.02 -45.48 12.01
CA THR A 397 -38.89 -44.33 12.18
C THR A 397 -38.61 -43.67 13.53
N THR A 398 -38.46 -42.35 13.56
CA THR A 398 -39.35 -41.39 14.27
C THR A 398 -38.63 -40.08 14.62
N PRO A 399 -39.37 -38.96 14.64
CA PRO A 399 -38.85 -37.61 14.85
C PRO A 399 -38.87 -37.24 16.34
N ASP A 400 -37.89 -36.47 16.80
CA ASP A 400 -38.04 -35.72 18.05
C ASP A 400 -38.31 -34.25 17.72
N VAL A 401 -39.47 -33.81 18.19
CA VAL A 401 -40.01 -32.47 18.09
C VAL A 401 -40.18 -32.02 19.53
N THR A 402 -39.45 -31.00 19.96
CA THR A 402 -39.86 -30.19 21.11
C THR A 402 -39.64 -28.71 20.79
N PRO A 403 -40.71 -27.92 20.63
CA PRO A 403 -40.66 -26.46 20.57
C PRO A 403 -40.91 -25.88 21.97
N GLU A 404 -40.12 -24.90 22.39
CA GLU A 404 -40.54 -23.95 23.43
C GLU A 404 -40.56 -22.53 22.84
N GLU A 405 -41.76 -21.98 22.88
CA GLU A 405 -42.24 -20.66 22.46
C GLU A 405 -42.36 -19.77 23.73
N PRO A 406 -42.66 -18.47 23.62
CA PRO A 406 -41.88 -17.39 24.19
C PRO A 406 -42.44 -16.86 25.52
N ASP A 407 -41.61 -16.13 26.26
CA ASP A 407 -42.11 -15.32 27.37
C ASP A 407 -42.35 -13.87 26.92
N THR A 408 -43.55 -13.41 27.25
CA THR A 408 -44.14 -12.09 27.02
C THR A 408 -44.22 -11.44 28.39
N THR A 409 -43.88 -10.18 28.59
CA THR A 409 -44.86 -9.08 28.65
C THR A 409 -44.18 -7.81 29.18
N PRO A 410 -44.82 -6.63 29.00
CA PRO A 410 -44.17 -5.33 28.92
C PRO A 410 -44.24 -4.56 30.24
N ASP A 411 -43.55 -3.42 30.30
CA ASP A 411 -44.00 -2.34 31.15
C ASP A 411 -43.96 -1.01 30.40
N VAL A 412 -44.88 -0.18 30.83
CA VAL A 412 -45.58 0.92 30.17
C VAL A 412 -45.10 2.23 30.80
N THR A 413 -44.84 3.22 29.94
CA THR A 413 -44.99 4.71 30.00
C THR A 413 -45.44 5.39 31.32
N PRO A 414 -45.24 6.72 31.55
CA PRO A 414 -45.49 7.75 30.52
C PRO A 414 -44.80 9.15 30.59
N GLU A 415 -44.97 9.86 29.46
CA GLU A 415 -45.31 11.29 29.29
C GLU A 415 -44.29 12.38 29.73
N ASN A 416 -44.14 13.53 29.04
CA ASN A 416 -45.13 14.26 28.26
C ASN A 416 -44.52 15.30 27.31
N ASN A 417 -45.14 15.40 26.13
CA ASN A 417 -45.61 16.57 25.37
C ASN A 417 -44.74 17.75 24.91
N GLY A 418 -45.02 18.10 23.65
CA GLY A 418 -45.10 19.47 23.13
C GLY A 418 -44.47 19.58 21.73
N GLU A 419 -45.14 19.25 20.62
CA GLU A 419 -46.03 20.16 19.83
C GLU A 419 -45.31 21.48 19.43
N ASP A 420 -45.33 21.99 18.20
CA ASP A 420 -46.16 21.78 17.02
C ASP A 420 -45.57 22.58 15.81
N SER A 421 -46.01 22.19 14.61
CA SER A 421 -46.29 22.98 13.39
C SER A 421 -45.25 23.93 12.77
N SER A 422 -44.89 23.64 11.52
CA SER A 422 -45.64 24.08 10.31
C SER A 422 -44.71 24.27 9.11
N MET A 423 -45.15 23.73 7.98
CA MET A 423 -44.66 24.06 6.64
C MET A 423 -45.19 25.42 6.19
N THR A 424 -44.44 26.15 5.36
CA THR A 424 -44.83 26.55 3.98
C THR A 424 -43.84 27.55 3.37
N GLY A 425 -43.62 27.45 2.04
CA GLY A 425 -43.73 28.63 1.16
C GLY A 425 -42.48 29.24 0.53
N ALA A 426 -42.18 28.79 -0.70
CA ALA A 426 -41.92 29.58 -1.92
C ALA A 426 -40.71 30.56 -2.05
N ALA A 427 -39.84 30.20 -3.01
CA ALA A 427 -39.32 30.96 -4.16
C ALA A 427 -38.89 32.44 -4.05
N SER A 428 -37.66 32.74 -4.48
CA SER A 428 -37.36 33.65 -5.61
C SER A 428 -35.85 33.72 -5.92
N GLU A 429 -35.58 34.03 -7.18
CA GLU A 429 -34.31 34.09 -7.91
C GLU A 429 -33.40 35.27 -7.49
N GLU A 430 -32.08 35.13 -7.65
CA GLU A 430 -31.29 36.16 -8.35
C GLU A 430 -29.94 35.61 -8.85
N GLN A 431 -29.67 35.88 -10.13
CA GLN A 431 -28.38 35.69 -10.80
C GLN A 431 -27.38 36.75 -10.35
N GLY A 432 -26.13 36.36 -10.16
CA GLY A 432 -25.00 37.27 -9.98
C GLY A 432 -23.70 36.62 -10.42
N ASN A 433 -23.42 36.66 -11.72
CA ASN A 433 -22.11 36.35 -12.28
C ASN A 433 -21.14 37.49 -11.95
N THR A 434 -20.01 37.19 -11.32
CA THR A 434 -18.79 38.03 -11.44
C THR A 434 -17.55 37.13 -11.41
N ASP A 435 -16.87 37.10 -12.55
CA ASP A 435 -15.45 36.77 -12.66
C ASP A 435 -14.64 37.72 -11.76
N MET A 436 -13.67 37.20 -11.00
CA MET A 436 -12.53 38.02 -10.61
C MET A 436 -11.26 37.19 -10.42
N GLU A 437 -10.20 37.80 -10.92
CA GLU A 437 -8.92 37.25 -11.34
C GLU A 437 -8.05 36.67 -10.21
N ALA A 438 -7.17 35.77 -10.64
CA ALA A 438 -6.00 35.35 -9.91
C ALA A 438 -5.10 36.53 -9.56
N ALA A 439 -4.72 36.64 -8.29
CA ALA A 439 -3.55 37.41 -7.88
C ALA A 439 -2.52 36.45 -7.28
N ASP A 440 -1.51 36.14 -8.10
CA ASP A 440 -0.30 35.43 -7.74
C ASP A 440 0.57 36.33 -6.85
N GLY A 441 0.68 35.99 -5.57
CA GLY A 441 1.52 36.67 -4.60
C GLY A 441 2.83 35.93 -4.44
N GLU A 442 3.77 36.15 -5.36
CA GLU A 442 5.15 35.72 -5.25
C GLU A 442 5.85 36.49 -4.09
N LYS A 443 6.38 35.77 -3.10
CA LYS A 443 7.32 36.34 -2.13
C LYS A 443 8.61 35.54 -2.12
N THR A 444 9.61 36.09 -2.78
CA THR A 444 11.01 35.67 -2.76
C THR A 444 11.63 36.03 -1.41
N LEU A 445 12.26 35.07 -0.73
CA LEU A 445 13.13 35.33 0.42
C LEU A 445 14.59 35.11 0.01
N VAL A 446 15.35 36.19 0.01
CA VAL A 446 16.79 36.21 -0.23
C VAL A 446 17.53 35.78 1.04
N VAL A 447 18.33 34.73 0.95
CA VAL A 447 19.26 34.34 2.03
C VAL A 447 20.58 35.10 1.86
N LYS A 448 20.96 35.89 2.87
CA LYS A 448 22.32 36.43 3.01
C LYS A 448 23.22 35.36 3.61
N ASN A 449 24.22 34.94 2.85
CA ASN A 449 25.31 34.06 3.30
C ASN A 449 26.33 34.82 4.15
N THR A 450 26.78 34.19 5.23
CA THR A 450 28.13 34.35 5.77
C THR A 450 28.80 32.96 5.81
N THR A 451 29.93 32.87 5.11
CA THR A 451 30.70 31.71 4.59
C THR A 451 31.59 30.99 5.65
N PRO A 452 32.38 29.92 5.31
CA PRO A 452 32.25 28.86 4.30
C PRO A 452 32.58 27.43 4.85
N GLN A 453 31.79 26.41 4.50
CA GLN A 453 32.35 25.06 4.22
C GLN A 453 31.41 24.29 3.27
N THR A 454 31.93 24.03 2.06
CA THR A 454 31.46 23.11 1.00
C THR A 454 29.98 22.67 1.02
N ALA A 455 29.16 23.39 0.24
CA ALA A 455 27.79 23.03 -0.05
C ALA A 455 27.72 21.95 -1.16
N VAL A 456 27.14 20.80 -0.82
CA VAL A 456 26.49 19.92 -1.80
C VAL A 456 25.03 20.38 -1.89
N ALA A 457 24.57 20.73 -3.09
CA ALA A 457 23.23 21.25 -3.32
C ALA A 457 22.17 20.16 -3.03
N GLY A 458 21.58 20.19 -1.84
CA GLY A 458 20.36 19.45 -1.53
C GLY A 458 19.15 20.23 -2.04
N THR A 459 18.38 19.64 -2.95
CA THR A 459 17.12 20.21 -3.44
C THR A 459 16.11 20.24 -2.30
N ALA A 460 15.67 21.43 -1.87
CA ALA A 460 14.62 21.59 -0.89
C ALA A 460 13.27 21.10 -1.48
N VAL A 461 12.73 20.01 -0.93
CA VAL A 461 11.39 19.51 -1.29
C VAL A 461 10.35 20.37 -0.59
N GLN A 462 9.76 21.32 -1.32
CA GLN A 462 8.57 22.05 -0.89
C GLN A 462 7.34 21.14 -1.08
N ILE A 463 6.73 20.69 0.02
CA ILE A 463 5.48 19.94 0.00
C ILE A 463 4.34 20.95 -0.04
N LYS A 464 3.75 21.17 -1.23
CA LYS A 464 2.64 22.11 -1.39
C LYS A 464 1.51 21.48 -2.21
N LYS A 465 0.78 20.51 -1.63
CA LYS A 465 -0.65 20.18 -1.90
C LYS A 465 -1.10 19.01 -1.00
N PRO A 466 -2.36 18.95 -0.52
CA PRO A 466 -2.80 17.89 0.36
C PRO A 466 -3.15 16.59 -0.38
N ALA A 467 -2.86 15.46 0.27
CA ALA A 467 -3.12 14.08 -0.18
C ALA A 467 -4.54 13.62 0.19
N PRO A 468 -5.12 12.63 -0.50
CA PRO A 468 -6.44 12.10 -0.16
C PRO A 468 -6.50 11.49 1.25
N LYS A 469 -7.65 11.67 1.91
CA LYS A 469 -7.96 11.01 3.17
C LYS A 469 -8.32 9.55 2.92
N THR A 470 -7.73 8.66 3.71
CA THR A 470 -8.30 7.36 4.05
C THR A 470 -9.71 7.57 4.61
N GLY A 471 -10.71 6.82 4.12
CA GLY A 471 -12.12 6.97 4.49
C GLY A 471 -12.37 7.06 6.01
N ASP A 472 -13.45 7.76 6.39
CA ASP A 472 -13.83 8.11 7.76
C ASP A 472 -13.70 6.95 8.77
N VAL A 473 -12.57 6.91 9.46
CA VAL A 473 -12.54 6.55 10.89
C VAL A 473 -12.53 7.86 11.64
N ASN A 474 -13.36 7.96 12.68
CA ASN A 474 -13.54 9.12 13.57
C ASN A 474 -12.35 10.08 13.55
N ALA A 475 -12.62 11.38 13.37
CA ALA A 475 -11.64 12.46 13.38
C ALA A 475 -10.87 12.55 14.71
N ALA A 476 -10.00 11.58 14.97
CA ALA A 476 -8.89 11.71 15.88
C ALA A 476 -7.84 12.54 15.14
N ALA A 477 -7.28 13.53 15.82
CA ALA A 477 -6.10 14.22 15.31
C ALA A 477 -5.05 13.16 14.96
N ALA A 478 -4.67 13.08 13.68
CA ALA A 478 -3.57 12.23 13.25
C ALA A 478 -2.28 12.85 13.79
N TRP A 479 -1.84 12.33 14.93
CA TRP A 479 -0.55 12.65 15.51
C TRP A 479 0.49 11.74 14.84
N ILE A 480 1.58 12.32 14.33
CA ILE A 480 2.67 11.58 13.70
C ILE A 480 3.91 11.72 14.59
N VAL A 481 4.51 10.59 14.97
CA VAL A 481 5.73 10.57 15.79
C VAL A 481 6.97 10.50 14.89
N LEU A 482 7.79 11.53 14.97
CA LEU A 482 9.10 11.67 14.35
C LEU A 482 10.19 11.38 15.41
N LEU A 483 11.32 10.83 14.99
CA LEU A 483 12.54 10.87 15.81
C LEU A 483 13.32 12.16 15.50
N ALA A 484 13.65 12.98 16.49
CA ALA A 484 14.57 14.11 16.30
C ALA A 484 15.99 13.75 16.74
N VAL A 485 16.94 14.19 15.93
CA VAL A 485 18.37 13.96 16.12
C VAL A 485 19.00 15.35 16.25
N SER A 486 19.28 15.78 17.47
CA SER A 486 20.04 17.01 17.73
C SER A 486 21.19 16.73 18.69
N GLY A 487 22.35 17.34 18.45
CA GLY A 487 23.60 17.05 19.15
C GLY A 487 23.66 17.46 20.64
N THR A 488 22.59 18.03 21.21
CA THR A 488 22.55 18.43 22.63
C THR A 488 21.19 18.26 23.33
N LEU A 489 20.15 17.77 22.64
CA LEU A 489 18.89 17.39 23.28
C LEU A 489 18.36 16.06 22.72
N THR A 490 18.13 15.11 23.63
CA THR A 490 17.44 13.84 23.39
C THR A 490 15.94 14.10 23.32
N ALA A 491 15.35 14.11 22.14
CA ALA A 491 13.90 14.18 22.05
C ALA A 491 13.34 13.54 20.78
N SER A 492 12.13 13.02 20.92
CA SER A 492 11.28 12.56 19.83
C SER A 492 10.12 13.53 19.68
N VAL A 493 9.57 13.65 18.47
CA VAL A 493 8.86 14.84 18.00
C VAL A 493 7.46 14.47 17.49
N VAL A 494 6.39 15.08 17.98
CA VAL A 494 4.98 14.69 17.79
C VAL A 494 4.24 15.76 16.97
N TYR A 495 3.78 15.45 15.76
CA TYR A 495 3.14 16.41 14.85
C TYR A 495 1.68 16.69 15.21
N ARG A 496 1.27 17.97 15.25
CA ARG A 496 -0.15 18.37 15.36
C ARG A 496 -0.62 18.94 14.02
N LYS A 497 -1.54 18.26 13.31
CA LYS A 497 -2.17 18.85 12.12
C LYS A 497 -2.94 20.12 12.53
N ARG A 498 -2.46 21.31 12.13
CA ARG A 498 -3.27 22.53 12.19
C ARG A 498 -4.43 22.36 11.21
N LYS A 499 -5.67 22.53 11.68
CA LYS A 499 -6.83 22.75 10.82
C LYS A 499 -6.50 23.98 9.96
N SER A 500 -6.28 23.77 8.68
CA SER A 500 -6.29 24.85 7.70
C SER A 500 -7.73 24.90 7.17
N CYS A 501 -8.33 26.08 7.26
CA CYS A 501 -9.75 26.35 7.00
C CYS A 501 -10.24 25.86 5.64
#